data_AF-A0A1V4AIJ7-F1
#
_entry.id   AF-A0A1V4AIJ7-F1
#
_cell.length_a   1.000
_cell.length_b   1.000
_cell.length_c   1.000
_cell.angle_alpha   90.00
_cell.angle_beta   90.00
_cell.angle_gamma   90.00
#
_symmetry.space_group_name_H-M   'P 1'
#
loop_
_entity.id
_entity.type
_entity.pdbx_description
1 polymer ?
#
loop_
_entity_poly.entity_id
_entity_poly.type
_entity_poly.pdbx_seq_one_letter_code
_entity_poly.pdbx_strand_id
1 'polypeptide(L)'
;MRLELRKAHVTGLEWGSPTRMENGVLYVDKAGLIAALSDDDRIEKWDVDLARPGESVRIIPVKDVIEPRVKLEGGESYFASVIGPNDTAGEGATFVLDGAGVVTVGPIMGFQEGFIDMSGPAAKFSPFAGLFNVVLIAQPVKDLEKHQYEEAIRIGGLKAAVWLADCCKDAKIDATEVFEKGTVAEELKKYPDLPPVVHLCMCITQGLLHDTYVYGADVKTCLPTLLHPNEVLDGAMVSGNCVSACDKTTTWHHLHDPVVSELYAQHGKTVNFLGMIPTQESVVLAGKERASSFNARLCRELGAKGVIITEEGYGNPDSDLCLNVNKCEALGMSTVVIADEASGTDGASQGLADATPQMTAFVSCGNVNEMLEVPAMKKVIGFIESIAHVSGGAAESLRPDGSMYVELQSIIGSTCETGFNKSGSLWV
;
A
#
# COMPACT_ATOMS: atom_id res chain seq x y z
N MET A 1 0.17 -20.37 -12.24
CA MET A 1 1.37 -19.49 -12.13
C MET A 1 2.16 -19.91 -10.91
N ARG A 2 3.49 -19.78 -10.97
CA ARG A 2 4.38 -20.06 -9.85
C ARG A 2 5.37 -18.90 -9.70
N LEU A 3 5.39 -18.29 -8.53
CA LEU A 3 6.25 -17.16 -8.17
C LEU A 3 7.13 -17.56 -6.99
N GLU A 4 8.43 -17.25 -7.09
CA GLU A 4 9.37 -17.32 -5.98
C GLU A 4 9.78 -15.91 -5.54
N LEU A 5 9.59 -15.59 -4.27
CA LEU A 5 10.21 -14.41 -3.65
C LEU A 5 11.48 -14.85 -2.93
N ARG A 6 12.64 -14.53 -3.51
CA ARG A 6 13.97 -14.83 -2.96
C ARG A 6 14.45 -13.64 -2.14
N LYS A 7 14.36 -13.76 -0.81
CA LYS A 7 14.57 -12.68 0.15
C LYS A 7 15.99 -12.67 0.68
N ALA A 8 16.65 -11.52 0.61
CA ALA A 8 17.83 -11.19 1.39
C ALA A 8 17.40 -10.29 2.56
N HIS A 9 17.66 -10.72 3.80
CA HIS A 9 17.16 -9.99 4.96
C HIS A 9 18.05 -8.79 5.29
N VAL A 10 17.46 -7.60 5.27
CA VAL A 10 18.09 -6.33 5.63
C VAL A 10 17.97 -6.12 7.13
N THR A 11 19.10 -6.17 7.82
CA THR A 11 19.25 -5.95 9.27
C THR A 11 20.06 -4.69 9.59
N GLY A 12 20.52 -3.95 8.58
CA GLY A 12 21.26 -2.71 8.73
C GLY A 12 21.22 -1.86 7.47
N LEU A 13 21.51 -0.56 7.63
CA LEU A 13 21.50 0.42 6.53
C LEU A 13 22.59 1.46 6.72
N GLU A 14 23.48 1.59 5.76
CA GLU A 14 24.61 2.51 5.83
C GLU A 14 24.84 3.22 4.50
N TRP A 15 25.53 4.36 4.54
CA TRP A 15 26.09 4.96 3.34
C TRP A 15 27.33 4.16 2.90
N GLY A 16 27.48 3.92 1.60
CA GLY A 16 28.67 3.28 1.06
C GLY A 16 28.68 3.28 -0.47
N SER A 17 29.85 3.23 -1.08
CA SER A 17 30.00 3.17 -2.54
C SER A 17 30.91 1.98 -2.90
N PRO A 18 30.48 1.08 -3.80
CA PRO A 18 29.18 1.07 -4.50
C PRO A 18 28.02 0.62 -3.60
N THR A 19 26.77 0.83 -4.07
CA THR A 19 25.57 0.22 -3.49
C THR A 19 25.71 -1.30 -3.51
N ARG A 20 25.49 -1.95 -2.37
CA ARG A 20 25.59 -3.40 -2.25
C ARG A 20 24.92 -3.89 -0.96
N MET A 21 24.64 -5.18 -0.92
CA MET A 21 24.21 -5.89 0.28
C MET A 21 25.35 -6.76 0.80
N GLU A 22 25.74 -6.56 2.07
CA GLU A 22 26.86 -7.28 2.68
C GLU A 22 26.59 -7.59 4.16
N ASN A 23 26.61 -8.86 4.55
CA ASN A 23 26.36 -9.33 5.92
C ASN A 23 25.07 -8.79 6.55
N GLY A 24 23.99 -8.71 5.78
CA GLY A 24 22.70 -8.19 6.24
C GLY A 24 22.61 -6.65 6.23
N VAL A 25 23.66 -5.93 5.82
CA VAL A 25 23.66 -4.46 5.74
C VAL A 25 23.53 -4.01 4.29
N LEU A 26 22.51 -3.17 4.02
CA LEU A 26 22.37 -2.46 2.75
C LEU A 26 23.24 -1.20 2.79
N TYR A 27 24.29 -1.17 1.97
CA TYR A 27 25.09 0.02 1.73
C TYR A 27 24.52 0.76 0.52
N VAL A 28 24.24 2.05 0.66
CA VAL A 28 23.66 2.89 -0.40
C VAL A 28 24.67 3.91 -0.90
N ASP A 29 24.91 3.92 -2.22
CA ASP A 29 25.67 4.96 -2.88
C ASP A 29 24.75 6.13 -3.20
N LYS A 30 24.82 7.18 -2.39
CA LYS A 30 24.01 8.39 -2.57
C LYS A 30 24.18 9.01 -3.94
N ALA A 31 25.42 9.11 -4.44
CA ALA A 31 25.70 9.74 -5.73
C ALA A 31 25.23 8.85 -6.89
N GLY A 32 25.47 7.54 -6.78
CA GLY A 32 24.99 6.56 -7.75
C GLY A 32 23.46 6.54 -7.86
N LEU A 33 22.76 6.57 -6.71
CA LEU A 33 21.31 6.60 -6.68
C LEU A 33 20.74 7.90 -7.28
N ILE A 34 21.29 9.07 -6.92
CA ILE A 34 20.86 10.35 -7.51
C ILE A 34 21.08 10.32 -9.04
N ALA A 35 22.23 9.82 -9.50
CA ALA A 35 22.51 9.71 -10.93
C ALA A 35 21.51 8.79 -11.66
N ALA A 36 21.07 7.69 -11.03
CA ALA A 36 20.08 6.78 -11.59
C ALA A 36 18.65 7.39 -11.70
N LEU A 37 18.39 8.49 -10.98
CA LEU A 37 17.09 9.19 -10.96
C LEU A 37 17.09 10.51 -11.74
N SER A 38 18.24 10.93 -12.26
CA SER A 38 18.43 12.26 -12.87
C SER A 38 17.99 12.34 -14.34
N ASP A 39 17.16 11.41 -14.81
CA ASP A 39 16.67 11.34 -16.19
C ASP A 39 15.27 11.96 -16.38
N ASP A 40 14.67 12.54 -15.33
CA ASP A 40 13.38 13.24 -15.38
C ASP A 40 13.56 14.76 -15.22
N ASP A 41 13.41 15.50 -16.34
CA ASP A 41 13.56 16.96 -16.40
C ASP A 41 12.52 17.74 -15.56
N ARG A 42 11.49 17.08 -15.03
CA ARG A 42 10.48 17.69 -14.13
C ARG A 42 11.02 17.87 -12.71
N ILE A 43 12.06 17.13 -12.32
CA ILE A 43 12.68 17.23 -11.00
C ILE A 43 13.98 18.03 -11.11
N GLU A 44 14.01 19.20 -10.49
CA GLU A 44 15.20 20.06 -10.45
C GLU A 44 16.32 19.40 -9.65
N LYS A 45 15.96 18.72 -8.55
CA LYS A 45 16.94 18.11 -7.66
C LYS A 45 16.36 16.94 -6.88
N TRP A 46 17.13 15.86 -6.82
CA TRP A 46 16.96 14.78 -5.85
C TRP A 46 17.91 14.95 -4.67
N ASP A 47 17.42 14.67 -3.47
CA ASP A 47 18.24 14.38 -2.30
C ASP A 47 17.84 13.03 -1.71
N VAL A 48 18.77 12.41 -0.99
CA VAL A 48 18.57 11.10 -0.38
C VAL A 48 19.06 11.13 1.05
N ASP A 49 18.27 10.56 1.94
CA ASP A 49 18.63 10.35 3.33
C ASP A 49 18.30 8.93 3.81
N LEU A 50 18.82 8.54 4.97
CA LEU A 50 18.58 7.23 5.58
C LEU A 50 17.90 7.40 6.94
N ALA A 51 16.97 6.50 7.24
CA ALA A 51 16.29 6.41 8.52
C ALA A 51 16.17 4.94 8.96
N ARG A 52 16.60 4.62 10.19
CA ARG A 52 16.64 3.25 10.71
C ARG A 52 15.62 3.04 11.82
N PRO A 53 15.15 1.81 12.04
CA PRO A 53 14.26 1.49 13.15
C PRO A 53 14.85 1.93 14.49
N GLY A 54 14.04 2.60 15.31
CA GLY A 54 14.43 3.07 16.64
C GLY A 54 15.20 4.40 16.68
N GLU A 55 15.59 4.98 15.53
CA GLU A 55 16.22 6.29 15.52
C GLU A 55 15.22 7.42 15.87
N SER A 56 15.72 8.52 16.42
CA SER A 56 14.92 9.72 16.66
C SER A 56 14.82 10.55 15.37
N VAL A 57 14.07 10.01 14.41
CA VAL A 57 13.88 10.53 13.06
C VAL A 57 12.39 10.58 12.73
N ARG A 58 11.94 11.72 12.18
CA ARG A 58 10.62 11.89 11.55
C ARG A 58 10.78 12.06 10.05
N ILE A 59 9.97 11.38 9.25
CA ILE A 59 9.88 11.53 7.80
C ILE A 59 8.52 12.15 7.47
N ILE A 60 8.47 13.29 6.79
CA ILE A 60 7.22 14.03 6.50
C ILE A 60 7.41 15.04 5.35
N PRO A 61 6.45 15.25 4.45
CA PRO A 61 5.26 14.44 4.19
C PRO A 61 5.60 13.25 3.29
N VAL A 62 5.21 12.06 3.72
CA VAL A 62 5.42 10.80 2.99
C VAL A 62 4.42 10.68 1.85
N LYS A 63 4.93 10.24 0.70
CA LYS A 63 4.20 10.08 -0.56
C LYS A 63 3.98 8.65 -0.95
N ASP A 64 4.89 7.74 -0.65
CA ASP A 64 4.71 6.30 -0.86
C ASP A 64 5.81 5.59 -0.07
N VAL A 65 5.61 4.30 0.17
CA VAL A 65 6.64 3.40 0.66
C VAL A 65 6.68 2.20 -0.27
N ILE A 66 7.86 1.83 -0.74
CA ILE A 66 8.06 0.81 -1.78
C ILE A 66 9.13 -0.18 -1.31
N GLU A 67 8.87 -1.48 -1.38
CA GLU A 67 9.91 -2.48 -1.12
C GLU A 67 10.83 -2.61 -2.35
N PRO A 68 12.17 -2.57 -2.17
CA PRO A 68 13.09 -2.84 -3.27
C PRO A 68 12.98 -4.30 -3.75
N ARG A 69 12.53 -4.47 -4.98
CA ARG A 69 12.40 -5.77 -5.66
C ARG A 69 12.88 -5.69 -7.11
N VAL A 70 13.39 -6.80 -7.65
CA VAL A 70 13.78 -6.93 -9.06
C VAL A 70 13.56 -8.35 -9.57
N LYS A 71 13.19 -8.52 -10.84
CA LYS A 71 13.06 -9.85 -11.46
C LYS A 71 14.43 -10.51 -11.65
N LEU A 72 14.50 -11.79 -11.29
CA LEU A 72 15.62 -12.68 -11.60
C LEU A 72 15.28 -13.59 -12.79
N GLU A 73 14.04 -14.07 -12.84
CA GLU A 73 13.52 -15.00 -13.84
C GLU A 73 12.07 -14.60 -14.19
N GLY A 74 11.65 -14.80 -15.43
CA GLY A 74 10.25 -14.56 -15.85
C GLY A 74 9.92 -13.13 -16.29
N GLY A 75 10.93 -12.27 -16.55
CA GLY A 75 10.72 -10.91 -17.08
C GLY A 75 12.01 -10.06 -17.07
N GLU A 76 11.96 -8.88 -17.68
CA GLU A 76 13.13 -7.98 -17.85
C GLU A 76 13.16 -6.77 -16.89
N SER A 77 12.07 -6.48 -16.16
CA SER A 77 12.00 -5.40 -15.15
C SER A 77 10.88 -5.69 -14.13
N TYR A 78 10.72 -4.82 -13.13
CA TYR A 78 9.71 -4.90 -12.07
C TYR A 78 8.69 -3.73 -12.18
N PHE A 79 7.50 -3.84 -11.58
CA PHE A 79 6.35 -2.94 -11.77
C PHE A 79 5.84 -2.86 -13.22
N ALA A 80 5.14 -3.93 -13.63
CA ALA A 80 4.67 -4.12 -15.00
C ALA A 80 3.84 -2.94 -15.53
N SER A 81 4.14 -2.53 -16.76
CA SER A 81 3.50 -1.41 -17.48
C SER A 81 3.57 -0.03 -16.82
N VAL A 82 4.28 0.13 -15.68
CA VAL A 82 4.55 1.44 -15.06
C VAL A 82 5.96 1.90 -15.41
N ILE A 83 6.96 1.13 -14.97
CA ILE A 83 8.37 1.32 -15.35
C ILE A 83 8.97 0.07 -15.99
N GLY A 84 8.27 -1.07 -15.90
CA GLY A 84 8.60 -2.32 -16.59
C GLY A 84 7.89 -2.49 -17.93
N PRO A 85 8.15 -3.59 -18.64
CA PRO A 85 7.50 -3.90 -19.92
C PRO A 85 5.99 -4.12 -19.75
N ASN A 86 5.26 -4.02 -20.86
CA ASN A 86 3.82 -4.28 -20.93
C ASN A 86 3.51 -5.79 -20.97
N ASP A 87 3.96 -6.52 -19.95
CA ASP A 87 3.80 -7.96 -19.78
C ASP A 87 3.10 -8.29 -18.45
N THR A 88 2.62 -9.52 -18.30
CA THR A 88 1.99 -9.98 -17.05
C THR A 88 3.03 -10.32 -15.99
N ALA A 89 2.80 -9.88 -14.75
CA ALA A 89 3.62 -10.24 -13.59
C ALA A 89 3.23 -11.63 -13.02
N GLY A 90 3.89 -12.08 -11.95
CA GLY A 90 3.43 -13.19 -11.11
C GLY A 90 4.00 -14.57 -11.44
N GLU A 91 5.01 -14.64 -12.30
CA GLU A 91 5.73 -15.88 -12.63
C GLU A 91 7.25 -15.74 -12.45
N GLY A 92 7.93 -16.86 -12.25
CA GLY A 92 9.39 -16.91 -12.15
C GLY A 92 9.88 -16.55 -10.75
N ALA A 93 11.00 -15.85 -10.67
CA ALA A 93 11.68 -15.52 -9.42
C ALA A 93 11.97 -14.03 -9.31
N THR A 94 11.75 -13.48 -8.12
CA THR A 94 11.93 -12.08 -7.78
C THR A 94 12.85 -11.96 -6.59
N PHE A 95 13.91 -11.17 -6.72
CA PHE A 95 14.80 -10.82 -5.62
C PHE A 95 14.17 -9.71 -4.78
N VAL A 96 14.27 -9.84 -3.45
CA VAL A 96 13.64 -8.93 -2.49
C VAL A 96 14.66 -8.52 -1.43
N LEU A 97 14.83 -7.21 -1.24
CA LEU A 97 15.54 -6.65 -0.07
C LEU A 97 14.56 -6.54 1.11
N ASP A 98 14.30 -7.68 1.73
CA ASP A 98 13.29 -7.84 2.77
C ASP A 98 13.70 -7.08 4.04
N GLY A 99 12.87 -6.14 4.48
CA GLY A 99 13.16 -5.23 5.59
C GLY A 99 13.70 -3.85 5.18
N ALA A 100 13.88 -3.58 3.87
CA ALA A 100 14.17 -2.25 3.37
C ALA A 100 12.92 -1.58 2.76
N GLY A 101 12.88 -0.24 2.82
CA GLY A 101 11.85 0.57 2.19
C GLY A 101 12.46 1.75 1.44
N VAL A 102 11.92 2.09 0.27
CA VAL A 102 12.13 3.37 -0.39
C VAL A 102 10.94 4.26 -0.05
N VAL A 103 11.21 5.39 0.61
CA VAL A 103 10.19 6.34 1.04
C VAL A 103 10.30 7.60 0.20
N THR A 104 9.29 7.90 -0.59
CA THR A 104 9.24 9.17 -1.34
C THR A 104 8.66 10.28 -0.49
N VAL A 105 9.26 11.47 -0.52
CA VAL A 105 8.89 12.62 0.31
C VAL A 105 8.80 13.89 -0.54
N GLY A 106 7.72 14.64 -0.36
CA GLY A 106 7.54 15.94 -1.01
C GLY A 106 6.10 16.46 -0.90
N PRO A 107 5.88 17.76 -0.64
CA PRO A 107 4.53 18.30 -0.49
C PRO A 107 3.84 18.47 -1.85
N ILE A 108 2.63 17.92 -2.01
CA ILE A 108 1.82 18.00 -3.23
C ILE A 108 0.42 18.55 -2.92
N MET A 109 -0.30 17.88 -2.01
CA MET A 109 -1.73 18.10 -1.78
C MET A 109 -2.05 18.56 -0.35
N GLY A 110 -1.11 18.41 0.60
CA GLY A 110 -1.27 18.83 2.00
C GLY A 110 -2.12 17.86 2.82
N PHE A 111 -3.43 17.82 2.60
CA PHE A 111 -4.39 17.00 3.39
C PHE A 111 -4.15 15.49 3.27
N GLN A 112 -3.48 15.08 2.22
CA GLN A 112 -3.44 13.71 1.74
C GLN A 112 -2.05 13.09 1.87
N GLU A 113 -1.36 13.45 2.93
CA GLU A 113 0.04 13.09 3.20
C GLU A 113 0.16 12.78 4.68
N GLY A 114 1.26 12.19 5.12
CA GLY A 114 1.44 11.87 6.53
C GLY A 114 2.89 11.78 6.93
N PHE A 115 3.12 11.36 8.17
CA PHE A 115 4.46 11.16 8.69
C PHE A 115 4.73 9.72 9.12
N ILE A 116 6.01 9.39 9.16
CA ILE A 116 6.55 8.20 9.81
C ILE A 116 7.50 8.68 10.90
N ASP A 117 7.25 8.27 12.14
CA ASP A 117 8.22 8.37 13.22
C ASP A 117 8.93 7.03 13.37
N MET A 118 10.26 7.02 13.31
CA MET A 118 11.05 5.79 13.43
C MET A 118 11.16 5.27 14.87
N SER A 119 10.69 6.04 15.85
CA SER A 119 10.65 5.68 17.28
C SER A 119 9.51 6.40 18.01
N GLY A 120 9.25 6.02 19.25
CA GLY A 120 8.20 6.65 20.06
C GLY A 120 6.80 6.08 19.82
N PRO A 121 5.74 6.79 20.25
CA PRO A 121 4.37 6.28 20.23
C PRO A 121 3.84 5.98 18.80
N ALA A 122 4.07 6.89 17.85
CA ALA A 122 3.61 6.74 16.46
C ALA A 122 4.25 5.55 15.72
N ALA A 123 5.48 5.18 16.06
CA ALA A 123 6.20 4.07 15.43
C ALA A 123 5.48 2.72 15.56
N LYS A 124 4.58 2.57 16.54
CA LYS A 124 3.81 1.33 16.77
C LYS A 124 2.68 1.14 15.75
N PHE A 125 2.23 2.24 15.14
CA PHE A 125 1.09 2.27 14.23
C PHE A 125 1.51 2.16 12.77
N SER A 126 2.76 2.49 12.44
CA SER A 126 3.25 2.43 11.06
C SER A 126 4.20 1.24 10.88
N PRO A 127 3.92 0.27 9.98
CA PRO A 127 4.85 -0.84 9.71
C PRO A 127 6.20 -0.33 9.21
N PHE A 128 6.20 0.85 8.59
CA PHE A 128 7.37 1.49 7.98
C PHE A 128 8.41 1.98 9.00
N ALA A 129 8.03 2.16 10.27
CA ALA A 129 8.98 2.44 11.34
C ALA A 129 9.89 1.23 11.65
N GLY A 130 9.47 0.03 11.26
CA GLY A 130 10.26 -1.20 11.37
C GLY A 130 11.20 -1.45 10.19
N LEU A 131 11.15 -0.63 9.13
CA LEU A 131 11.97 -0.79 7.94
C LEU A 131 13.27 0.02 8.00
N PHE A 132 14.26 -0.45 7.26
CA PHE A 132 15.47 0.30 6.91
C PHE A 132 15.16 1.19 5.70
N ASN A 133 14.81 2.45 5.97
CA ASN A 133 14.27 3.36 4.97
C ASN A 133 15.36 4.18 4.25
N VAL A 134 15.38 4.07 2.92
CA VAL A 134 16.05 4.99 2.00
C VAL A 134 15.03 6.05 1.58
N VAL A 135 15.22 7.27 2.04
CA VAL A 135 14.26 8.36 1.87
C VAL A 135 14.66 9.25 0.70
N LEU A 136 13.80 9.36 -0.31
CA LEU A 136 13.98 10.22 -1.47
C LEU A 136 13.24 11.53 -1.28
N ILE A 137 13.93 12.65 -1.45
CA ILE A 137 13.36 13.98 -1.37
C ILE A 137 13.46 14.59 -2.76
N ALA A 138 12.31 14.89 -3.36
CA ALA A 138 12.25 15.52 -4.67
C ALA A 138 12.00 17.03 -4.52
N GLN A 139 12.75 17.83 -5.28
CA GLN A 139 12.46 19.23 -5.51
C GLN A 139 12.02 19.39 -6.97
N PRO A 140 10.74 19.70 -7.24
CA PRO A 140 10.26 19.86 -8.60
C PRO A 140 10.79 21.16 -9.22
N VAL A 141 10.80 21.22 -10.56
CA VAL A 141 10.96 22.50 -11.25
C VAL A 141 9.83 23.47 -10.87
N LYS A 142 10.13 24.77 -10.97
CA LYS A 142 9.16 25.80 -10.63
C LYS A 142 7.89 25.67 -11.48
N ASP A 143 6.73 25.89 -10.85
CA ASP A 143 5.41 25.95 -11.48
C ASP A 143 4.96 24.62 -12.13
N LEU A 144 5.56 23.48 -11.74
CA LEU A 144 5.13 22.14 -12.16
C LEU A 144 3.72 21.82 -11.64
N GLU A 145 2.85 21.27 -12.49
CA GLU A 145 1.50 20.91 -12.07
C GLU A 145 1.53 19.74 -11.08
N LYS A 146 0.63 19.75 -10.09
CA LYS A 146 0.63 18.77 -8.99
C LYS A 146 0.57 17.31 -9.44
N HIS A 147 -0.20 17.02 -10.49
CA HIS A 147 -0.32 15.67 -11.03
C HIS A 147 0.96 15.22 -11.74
N GLN A 148 1.66 16.15 -12.41
CA GLN A 148 2.95 15.86 -13.04
C GLN A 148 4.03 15.67 -11.97
N TYR A 149 3.94 16.40 -10.85
CA TYR A 149 4.85 16.21 -9.73
C TYR A 149 4.63 14.87 -9.01
N GLU A 150 3.37 14.48 -8.77
CA GLU A 150 3.02 13.15 -8.24
C GLU A 150 3.62 12.05 -9.13
N GLU A 151 3.39 12.13 -10.44
CA GLU A 151 3.88 11.11 -11.36
C GLU A 151 5.42 11.05 -11.35
N ALA A 152 6.09 12.19 -11.39
CA ALA A 152 7.55 12.26 -11.36
C ALA A 152 8.14 11.65 -10.08
N ILE A 153 7.55 11.96 -8.91
CA ILE A 153 8.04 11.41 -7.64
C ILE A 153 7.76 9.91 -7.51
N ARG A 154 6.59 9.45 -7.96
CA ARG A 154 6.23 8.02 -8.00
C ARG A 154 7.19 7.23 -8.87
N ILE A 155 7.41 7.68 -10.11
CA ILE A 155 8.33 7.02 -11.04
C ILE A 155 9.76 7.01 -10.48
N GLY A 156 10.21 8.10 -9.86
CA GLY A 156 11.49 8.15 -9.15
C GLY A 156 11.60 7.13 -8.00
N GLY A 157 10.55 7.00 -7.19
CA GLY A 157 10.47 5.99 -6.12
C GLY A 157 10.58 4.56 -6.63
N LEU A 158 9.81 4.22 -7.68
CA LEU A 158 9.84 2.89 -8.28
C LEU A 158 11.21 2.58 -8.89
N LYS A 159 11.79 3.53 -9.63
CA LYS A 159 13.14 3.39 -10.21
C LYS A 159 14.20 3.15 -9.13
N ALA A 160 14.15 3.91 -8.03
CA ALA A 160 15.07 3.73 -6.91
C ALA A 160 14.95 2.34 -6.27
N ALA A 161 13.72 1.87 -6.05
CA ALA A 161 13.45 0.54 -5.49
C ALA A 161 14.03 -0.57 -6.38
N VAL A 162 13.79 -0.50 -7.69
CA VAL A 162 14.36 -1.47 -8.66
C VAL A 162 15.88 -1.37 -8.72
N TRP A 163 16.44 -0.16 -8.76
CA TRP A 163 17.88 0.05 -8.83
C TRP A 163 18.63 -0.48 -7.60
N LEU A 164 18.09 -0.25 -6.39
CA LEU A 164 18.66 -0.78 -5.15
C LEU A 164 18.67 -2.31 -5.15
N ALA A 165 17.56 -2.92 -5.56
CA ALA A 165 17.44 -4.37 -5.65
C ALA A 165 18.37 -4.97 -6.72
N ASP A 166 18.47 -4.34 -7.90
CA ASP A 166 19.36 -4.77 -8.98
C ASP A 166 20.83 -4.72 -8.59
N CYS A 167 21.26 -3.66 -7.89
CA CYS A 167 22.62 -3.56 -7.34
C CYS A 167 22.95 -4.67 -6.32
N CYS A 168 21.93 -5.30 -5.75
CA CYS A 168 22.06 -6.29 -4.68
C CYS A 168 21.64 -7.71 -5.08
N LYS A 169 21.24 -7.95 -6.34
CA LYS A 169 20.59 -9.20 -6.77
C LYS A 169 21.43 -10.47 -6.62
N ASP A 170 22.76 -10.32 -6.55
CA ASP A 170 23.72 -11.41 -6.35
C ASP A 170 24.00 -11.69 -4.85
N ALA A 171 23.31 -10.99 -3.94
CA ALA A 171 23.45 -11.21 -2.51
C ALA A 171 22.97 -12.60 -2.10
N LYS A 172 23.44 -13.05 -0.92
CA LYS A 172 22.97 -14.29 -0.31
C LYS A 172 21.45 -14.23 -0.08
N ILE A 173 20.75 -15.27 -0.54
CA ILE A 173 19.34 -15.48 -0.24
C ILE A 173 19.21 -16.14 1.13
N ASP A 174 18.46 -15.51 2.02
CA ASP A 174 18.21 -16.00 3.38
C ASP A 174 16.91 -16.82 3.48
N ALA A 175 15.90 -16.45 2.69
CA ALA A 175 14.62 -17.16 2.62
C ALA A 175 14.09 -17.20 1.18
N THR A 176 13.28 -18.20 0.87
CA THR A 176 12.53 -18.27 -0.38
C THR A 176 11.09 -18.64 -0.08
N GLU A 177 10.17 -17.77 -0.46
CA GLU A 177 8.73 -18.01 -0.39
C GLU A 177 8.21 -18.38 -1.77
N VAL A 178 7.36 -19.41 -1.83
CA VAL A 178 6.83 -19.92 -3.09
C VAL A 178 5.31 -19.79 -3.07
N PHE A 179 4.79 -19.07 -4.06
CA PHE A 179 3.37 -18.88 -4.27
C PHE A 179 2.97 -19.58 -5.57
N GLU A 180 2.14 -20.61 -5.45
CA GLU A 180 1.76 -21.45 -6.57
C GLU A 180 0.27 -21.77 -6.54
N LYS A 181 -0.40 -21.45 -7.64
CA LYS A 181 -1.80 -21.78 -7.87
C LYS A 181 -2.05 -21.88 -9.38
N GLY A 182 -2.93 -22.80 -9.77
CA GLY A 182 -3.45 -22.91 -11.13
C GLY A 182 -4.48 -21.83 -11.47
N THR A 183 -5.09 -22.01 -12.64
CA THR A 183 -6.26 -21.22 -13.06
C THR A 183 -7.47 -21.51 -12.18
N VAL A 184 -8.46 -20.61 -12.19
CA VAL A 184 -9.72 -20.79 -11.45
C VAL A 184 -10.38 -22.14 -11.76
N ALA A 185 -10.41 -22.54 -13.03
CA ALA A 185 -11.01 -23.81 -13.44
C ALA A 185 -10.26 -25.04 -12.88
N GLU A 186 -8.92 -24.99 -12.86
CA GLU A 186 -8.10 -26.06 -12.30
C GLU A 186 -8.28 -26.16 -10.78
N GLU A 187 -8.31 -25.03 -10.08
CA GLU A 187 -8.44 -25.00 -8.63
C GLU A 187 -9.82 -25.41 -8.14
N LEU A 188 -10.89 -25.02 -8.83
CA LEU A 188 -12.25 -25.52 -8.54
C LEU A 188 -12.36 -27.05 -8.71
N LYS A 189 -11.65 -27.61 -9.69
CA LYS A 189 -11.60 -29.07 -9.89
C LYS A 189 -10.73 -29.77 -8.85
N LYS A 190 -9.63 -29.13 -8.45
CA LYS A 190 -8.65 -29.68 -7.49
C LYS A 190 -9.20 -29.69 -6.05
N TYR A 191 -9.97 -28.67 -5.69
CA TYR A 191 -10.56 -28.50 -4.36
C TYR A 191 -12.09 -28.33 -4.42
N PRO A 192 -12.85 -29.37 -4.86
CA PRO A 192 -14.29 -29.27 -5.06
C PRO A 192 -15.08 -29.12 -3.74
N ASP A 193 -14.51 -29.58 -2.63
CA ASP A 193 -15.17 -29.59 -1.31
C ASP A 193 -14.84 -28.37 -0.43
N LEU A 194 -13.92 -27.50 -0.87
CA LEU A 194 -13.55 -26.29 -0.14
C LEU A 194 -14.33 -25.07 -0.65
N PRO A 195 -14.74 -24.14 0.22
CA PRO A 195 -15.46 -22.94 -0.20
C PRO A 195 -14.58 -22.07 -1.10
N PRO A 196 -15.01 -21.76 -2.33
CA PRO A 196 -14.28 -20.85 -3.21
C PRO A 196 -14.38 -19.41 -2.69
N VAL A 197 -13.24 -18.75 -2.50
CA VAL A 197 -13.15 -17.40 -1.92
C VAL A 197 -12.44 -16.46 -2.89
N VAL A 198 -13.00 -15.25 -3.04
CA VAL A 198 -12.41 -14.15 -3.80
C VAL A 198 -12.09 -13.01 -2.84
N HIS A 199 -10.95 -12.35 -3.08
CA HIS A 199 -10.66 -11.08 -2.41
C HIS A 199 -11.07 -9.92 -3.33
N LEU A 200 -12.00 -9.09 -2.88
CA LEU A 200 -12.35 -7.82 -3.51
C LEU A 200 -11.57 -6.70 -2.80
N CYS A 201 -10.59 -6.12 -3.49
CA CYS A 201 -9.77 -5.01 -2.97
C CYS A 201 -10.36 -3.71 -3.53
N MET A 202 -11.03 -2.94 -2.68
CA MET A 202 -11.43 -1.59 -3.07
C MET A 202 -10.19 -0.70 -3.09
N CYS A 203 -10.08 0.10 -4.14
CA CYS A 203 -9.00 1.06 -4.31
C CYS A 203 -9.64 2.44 -4.32
N ILE A 204 -9.16 3.34 -3.48
CA ILE A 204 -9.71 4.69 -3.43
C ILE A 204 -9.47 5.36 -4.78
N THR A 205 -10.59 5.73 -5.39
CA THR A 205 -10.58 6.46 -6.66
C THR A 205 -11.45 7.70 -6.59
N GLN A 206 -11.66 8.22 -5.38
CA GLN A 206 -12.63 9.27 -5.08
C GLN A 206 -12.01 10.64 -4.79
N GLY A 207 -11.30 11.20 -5.76
CA GLY A 207 -10.70 12.52 -5.55
C GLY A 207 -9.63 12.86 -6.56
N LEU A 208 -9.08 14.07 -6.40
CA LEU A 208 -7.90 14.49 -7.14
C LEU A 208 -6.70 13.69 -6.64
N LEU A 209 -5.97 13.03 -7.54
CA LEU A 209 -4.79 12.20 -7.24
C LEU A 209 -5.06 11.01 -6.31
N HIS A 210 -6.31 10.52 -6.25
CA HIS A 210 -6.64 9.22 -5.65
C HIS A 210 -6.43 8.11 -6.66
N ASP A 211 -5.18 7.84 -7.02
CA ASP A 211 -4.88 6.99 -8.17
C ASP A 211 -4.16 5.72 -7.69
N THR A 212 -4.76 4.57 -7.98
CA THR A 212 -4.13 3.25 -7.84
C THR A 212 -3.99 2.66 -9.23
N TYR A 213 -2.79 2.20 -9.56
CA TYR A 213 -2.44 1.74 -10.89
C TYR A 213 -2.36 0.23 -10.93
N VAL A 214 -3.13 -0.40 -11.81
CA VAL A 214 -3.05 -1.82 -12.14
C VAL A 214 -2.47 -1.93 -13.54
N TYR A 215 -1.26 -2.48 -13.68
CA TYR A 215 -0.53 -2.51 -14.95
C TYR A 215 -0.47 -1.12 -15.62
N GLY A 216 -0.10 -0.08 -14.86
CA GLY A 216 0.04 1.29 -15.36
C GLY A 216 -1.27 2.00 -15.73
N ALA A 217 -2.40 1.28 -15.75
CA ALA A 217 -3.72 1.87 -15.93
C ALA A 217 -4.29 2.29 -14.58
N ASP A 218 -4.74 3.53 -14.49
CA ASP A 218 -5.47 4.01 -13.32
C ASP A 218 -6.81 3.27 -13.21
N VAL A 219 -7.03 2.67 -12.04
CA VAL A 219 -8.23 1.90 -11.69
C VAL A 219 -9.52 2.72 -11.91
N LYS A 220 -9.48 4.06 -11.80
CA LYS A 220 -10.58 4.99 -12.14
C LYS A 220 -11.19 4.80 -13.53
N THR A 221 -10.40 4.27 -14.45
CA THR A 221 -10.76 4.11 -15.85
C THR A 221 -11.08 2.66 -16.21
N CYS A 222 -10.93 1.76 -15.24
CA CYS A 222 -11.05 0.33 -15.43
C CYS A 222 -12.41 -0.19 -14.96
N LEU A 223 -12.93 -1.19 -15.68
CA LEU A 223 -13.95 -2.06 -15.10
C LEU A 223 -13.27 -3.10 -14.20
N PRO A 224 -13.94 -3.60 -13.15
CA PRO A 224 -13.38 -4.64 -12.31
C PRO A 224 -12.88 -5.84 -13.12
N THR A 225 -11.65 -6.26 -12.82
CA THR A 225 -10.96 -7.38 -13.48
C THR A 225 -10.46 -8.38 -12.44
N LEU A 226 -10.17 -9.61 -12.87
CA LEU A 226 -9.56 -10.61 -12.01
C LEU A 226 -8.04 -10.58 -12.20
N LEU A 227 -7.31 -10.45 -11.09
CA LEU A 227 -5.88 -10.69 -11.03
C LEU A 227 -5.61 -12.06 -10.40
N HIS A 228 -4.63 -12.77 -10.95
CA HIS A 228 -4.00 -13.85 -10.22
C HIS A 228 -3.26 -13.25 -9.01
N PRO A 229 -3.35 -13.84 -7.80
CA PRO A 229 -2.78 -13.23 -6.60
C PRO A 229 -1.25 -13.04 -6.67
N ASN A 230 -0.54 -13.90 -7.40
CA ASN A 230 0.90 -13.68 -7.68
C ASN A 230 1.18 -12.36 -8.42
N GLU A 231 0.28 -11.87 -9.27
CA GLU A 231 0.49 -10.61 -9.99
C GLU A 231 0.57 -9.43 -9.00
N VAL A 232 -0.26 -9.46 -7.96
CA VAL A 232 -0.28 -8.46 -6.88
C VAL A 232 1.04 -8.48 -6.11
N LEU A 233 1.47 -9.68 -5.69
CA LEU A 233 2.74 -9.90 -5.00
C LEU A 233 3.97 -9.61 -5.88
N ASP A 234 3.81 -9.50 -7.19
CA ASP A 234 4.90 -9.29 -8.15
C ASP A 234 4.81 -7.93 -8.87
N GLY A 235 4.15 -6.96 -8.22
CA GLY A 235 4.21 -5.55 -8.60
C GLY A 235 3.22 -5.12 -9.69
N ALA A 236 2.13 -5.85 -9.90
CA ALA A 236 1.07 -5.40 -10.82
C ALA A 236 0.32 -4.16 -10.29
N MET A 237 0.35 -3.91 -8.98
CA MET A 237 -0.32 -2.78 -8.33
C MET A 237 0.68 -1.78 -7.75
N VAL A 238 0.44 -0.50 -8.01
CA VAL A 238 1.25 0.62 -7.55
C VAL A 238 0.36 1.73 -7.02
N SER A 239 0.73 2.30 -5.88
CA SER A 239 0.06 3.45 -5.29
C SER A 239 0.58 4.75 -5.93
N GLY A 240 -0.30 5.55 -6.53
CA GLY A 240 -0.10 6.99 -6.77
C GLY A 240 -1.02 7.82 -5.88
N ASN A 241 -1.54 7.21 -4.83
CA ASN A 241 -2.70 7.68 -4.12
C ASN A 241 -2.32 8.78 -3.12
N CYS A 242 -2.90 9.96 -3.26
CA CYS A 242 -2.89 11.01 -2.25
C CYS A 242 -4.21 10.92 -1.48
N VAL A 243 -4.33 10.03 -0.50
CA VAL A 243 -5.45 9.97 0.46
C VAL A 243 -4.97 10.30 1.87
N SER A 244 -5.87 10.23 2.85
CA SER A 244 -5.52 10.26 4.27
C SER A 244 -4.37 9.29 4.58
N ALA A 245 -3.48 9.65 5.50
CA ALA A 245 -2.25 8.86 5.67
C ALA A 245 -2.52 7.48 6.27
N CYS A 246 -3.52 7.38 7.14
CA CYS A 246 -3.80 6.20 7.95
C CYS A 246 -4.33 5.00 7.15
N ASP A 247 -5.24 5.26 6.24
CA ASP A 247 -5.97 4.29 5.41
C ASP A 247 -5.26 4.01 4.07
N LYS A 248 -4.29 4.85 3.70
CA LYS A 248 -3.52 4.70 2.47
C LYS A 248 -2.90 3.30 2.31
N THR A 249 -3.22 2.68 1.18
CA THR A 249 -2.51 1.49 0.70
C THR A 249 -1.31 1.94 -0.14
N THR A 250 -0.11 1.79 0.43
CA THR A 250 1.16 2.10 -0.24
C THR A 250 1.51 0.99 -1.23
N THR A 251 2.47 1.24 -2.12
CA THR A 251 3.01 0.18 -2.98
C THR A 251 3.57 -0.98 -2.16
N TRP A 252 4.19 -0.69 -1.01
CA TRP A 252 4.63 -1.71 -0.05
C TRP A 252 3.46 -2.54 0.50
N HIS A 253 2.33 -1.92 0.84
CA HIS A 253 1.14 -2.65 1.29
C HIS A 253 0.61 -3.60 0.20
N HIS A 254 0.53 -3.16 -1.07
CA HIS A 254 0.12 -4.04 -2.17
C HIS A 254 1.08 -5.24 -2.34
N LEU A 255 2.38 -5.01 -2.21
CA LEU A 255 3.42 -6.05 -2.33
C LEU A 255 3.43 -7.06 -1.17
N HIS A 256 2.82 -6.70 -0.04
CA HIS A 256 2.78 -7.54 1.16
C HIS A 256 1.38 -7.99 1.55
N ASP A 257 0.33 -7.60 0.82
CA ASP A 257 -1.10 -7.78 1.15
C ASP A 257 -1.38 -9.00 2.07
N PRO A 258 -1.85 -8.77 3.31
CA PRO A 258 -1.92 -9.82 4.31
C PRO A 258 -3.15 -10.70 4.07
N VAL A 259 -4.18 -10.20 3.37
CA VAL A 259 -5.34 -10.99 2.94
C VAL A 259 -4.91 -11.97 1.87
N VAL A 260 -4.13 -11.53 0.87
CA VAL A 260 -3.55 -12.41 -0.15
C VAL A 260 -2.66 -13.48 0.49
N SER A 261 -1.79 -13.07 1.42
CA SER A 261 -0.86 -13.96 2.10
C SER A 261 -1.57 -15.03 2.94
N GLU A 262 -2.58 -14.64 3.74
CA GLU A 262 -3.36 -15.57 4.55
C GLU A 262 -4.25 -16.46 3.68
N LEU A 263 -4.87 -15.93 2.62
CA LEU A 263 -5.63 -16.75 1.67
C LEU A 263 -4.76 -17.79 0.97
N TYR A 264 -3.51 -17.48 0.65
CA TYR A 264 -2.54 -18.48 0.20
C TYR A 264 -2.23 -19.52 1.27
N ALA A 265 -2.01 -19.10 2.51
CA ALA A 265 -1.74 -20.01 3.62
C ALA A 265 -2.90 -20.98 3.87
N GLN A 266 -4.13 -20.55 3.62
CA GLN A 266 -5.37 -21.33 3.82
C GLN A 266 -5.87 -22.05 2.55
N HIS A 267 -5.35 -21.68 1.37
CA HIS A 267 -5.72 -22.27 0.09
C HIS A 267 -5.44 -23.78 0.06
N GLY A 268 -6.44 -24.57 -0.32
CA GLY A 268 -6.36 -26.03 -0.32
C GLY A 268 -6.43 -26.69 1.06
N LYS A 269 -6.64 -25.91 2.13
CA LYS A 269 -6.82 -26.39 3.51
C LYS A 269 -8.23 -26.13 4.03
N THR A 270 -8.62 -24.86 4.07
CA THR A 270 -9.90 -24.40 4.62
C THR A 270 -10.73 -23.63 3.59
N VAL A 271 -10.06 -23.04 2.59
CA VAL A 271 -10.69 -22.31 1.48
C VAL A 271 -10.05 -22.66 0.15
N ASN A 272 -10.75 -22.37 -0.95
CA ASN A 272 -10.22 -22.40 -2.29
C ASN A 272 -10.10 -20.96 -2.83
N PHE A 273 -8.94 -20.33 -2.59
CA PHE A 273 -8.68 -18.96 -3.06
C PHE A 273 -8.65 -18.87 -4.60
N LEU A 274 -9.57 -18.11 -5.19
CA LEU A 274 -9.73 -18.02 -6.65
C LEU A 274 -8.90 -16.91 -7.28
N GLY A 275 -8.77 -15.77 -6.61
CA GLY A 275 -8.06 -14.59 -7.11
C GLY A 275 -8.47 -13.31 -6.39
N MET A 276 -7.89 -12.19 -6.84
CA MET A 276 -8.18 -10.87 -6.31
C MET A 276 -8.81 -9.98 -7.40
N ILE A 277 -9.78 -9.16 -7.02
CA ILE A 277 -10.43 -8.18 -7.89
C ILE A 277 -10.11 -6.79 -7.32
N PRO A 278 -9.18 -6.02 -7.90
CA PRO A 278 -9.09 -4.59 -7.62
C PRO A 278 -10.32 -3.89 -8.23
N THR A 279 -10.99 -3.06 -7.44
CA THR A 279 -12.17 -2.32 -7.88
C THR A 279 -12.05 -0.84 -7.56
N GLN A 280 -12.50 -0.02 -8.51
CA GLN A 280 -12.66 1.41 -8.29
C GLN A 280 -13.81 1.71 -7.33
N GLU A 281 -13.69 2.84 -6.69
CA GLU A 281 -14.70 3.54 -5.90
C GLU A 281 -15.09 4.86 -6.57
N SER A 282 -16.37 5.06 -6.82
CA SER A 282 -16.81 6.22 -7.60
C SER A 282 -17.36 7.34 -6.73
N VAL A 283 -16.99 8.59 -7.03
CA VAL A 283 -17.60 9.78 -6.40
C VAL A 283 -19.11 9.91 -6.70
N VAL A 284 -19.58 9.33 -7.82
CA VAL A 284 -20.99 9.36 -8.22
C VAL A 284 -21.66 8.01 -8.06
N LEU A 285 -22.92 8.01 -7.61
CA LEU A 285 -23.72 6.81 -7.36
C LEU A 285 -23.77 5.85 -8.56
N ALA A 286 -23.98 6.35 -9.78
CA ALA A 286 -24.04 5.51 -10.98
C ALA A 286 -22.75 4.72 -11.23
N GLY A 287 -21.59 5.27 -10.83
CA GLY A 287 -20.31 4.56 -10.88
C GLY A 287 -20.19 3.52 -9.77
N LYS A 288 -20.64 3.84 -8.55
CA LYS A 288 -20.67 2.89 -7.41
C LYS A 288 -21.54 1.69 -7.75
N GLU A 289 -22.72 1.93 -8.30
CA GLU A 289 -23.64 0.90 -8.76
C GLU A 289 -23.05 0.05 -9.90
N ARG A 290 -22.33 0.66 -10.84
CA ARG A 290 -21.68 -0.06 -11.93
C ARG A 290 -20.57 -0.97 -11.41
N ALA A 291 -19.64 -0.44 -10.62
CA ALA A 291 -18.51 -1.18 -10.08
C ALA A 291 -19.00 -2.37 -9.24
N SER A 292 -19.84 -2.11 -8.24
CA SER A 292 -20.39 -3.16 -7.37
C SER A 292 -21.23 -4.22 -8.11
N SER A 293 -21.97 -3.84 -9.17
CA SER A 293 -22.67 -4.82 -10.02
C SER A 293 -21.70 -5.71 -10.80
N PHE A 294 -20.59 -5.15 -11.31
CA PHE A 294 -19.57 -5.93 -12.01
C PHE A 294 -18.78 -6.84 -11.05
N ASN A 295 -18.46 -6.36 -9.84
CA ASN A 295 -17.82 -7.14 -8.78
C ASN A 295 -18.65 -8.37 -8.44
N ALA A 296 -19.91 -8.16 -8.03
CA ALA A 296 -20.81 -9.26 -7.65
C ALA A 296 -21.06 -10.24 -8.80
N ARG A 297 -21.21 -9.73 -10.04
CA ARG A 297 -21.31 -10.58 -11.23
C ARG A 297 -20.04 -11.42 -11.41
N LEU A 298 -18.86 -10.80 -11.38
CA LEU A 298 -17.59 -11.49 -11.58
C LEU A 298 -17.37 -12.57 -10.51
N CYS A 299 -17.58 -12.26 -9.23
CA CYS A 299 -17.53 -13.24 -8.14
C CYS A 299 -18.46 -14.44 -8.40
N ARG A 300 -19.69 -14.19 -8.86
CA ARG A 300 -20.64 -15.26 -9.19
C ARG A 300 -20.19 -16.11 -10.40
N GLU A 301 -19.68 -15.48 -11.47
CA GLU A 301 -19.18 -16.22 -12.64
C GLU A 301 -17.97 -17.10 -12.30
N LEU A 302 -17.15 -16.67 -11.31
CA LEU A 302 -16.04 -17.46 -10.77
C LEU A 302 -16.51 -18.59 -9.85
N GLY A 303 -17.79 -18.63 -9.47
CA GLY A 303 -18.34 -19.62 -8.54
C GLY A 303 -18.01 -19.36 -7.07
N ALA A 304 -17.69 -18.11 -6.71
CA ALA A 304 -17.37 -17.74 -5.33
C ALA A 304 -18.53 -18.06 -4.37
N LYS A 305 -18.16 -18.44 -3.14
CA LYS A 305 -19.05 -18.65 -1.99
C LYS A 305 -18.74 -17.71 -0.84
N GLY A 306 -17.49 -17.27 -0.73
CA GLY A 306 -17.07 -16.21 0.18
C GLY A 306 -16.42 -15.05 -0.59
N VAL A 307 -16.61 -13.82 -0.11
CA VAL A 307 -15.92 -12.62 -0.61
C VAL A 307 -15.34 -11.86 0.58
N ILE A 308 -14.02 -11.67 0.58
CA ILE A 308 -13.34 -10.79 1.54
C ILE A 308 -13.19 -9.42 0.88
N ILE A 309 -13.77 -8.39 1.48
CA ILE A 309 -13.78 -7.02 0.96
C ILE A 309 -12.87 -6.18 1.84
N THR A 310 -11.79 -5.64 1.29
CA THR A 310 -11.01 -4.58 1.96
C THR A 310 -11.40 -3.24 1.36
N GLU A 311 -11.50 -2.23 2.21
CA GLU A 311 -11.71 -0.84 1.82
C GLU A 311 -10.36 -0.10 1.62
N GLU A 312 -10.37 1.04 0.94
CA GLU A 312 -9.29 2.03 1.03
C GLU A 312 -9.93 3.42 1.15
N GLY A 313 -9.68 4.12 2.25
CA GLY A 313 -10.30 5.40 2.57
C GLY A 313 -11.66 5.25 3.25
N TYR A 314 -12.14 6.30 3.91
CA TYR A 314 -13.39 6.26 4.67
C TYR A 314 -14.39 7.36 4.26
N GLY A 315 -15.64 7.22 4.68
CA GLY A 315 -16.71 8.19 4.50
C GLY A 315 -17.54 7.93 3.24
N ASN A 316 -17.18 8.53 2.10
CA ASN A 316 -17.92 8.29 0.86
C ASN A 316 -17.66 6.89 0.25
N PRO A 317 -16.46 6.27 0.39
CA PRO A 317 -16.20 4.85 0.09
C PRO A 317 -17.14 3.86 0.78
N ASP A 318 -17.61 4.16 2.00
CA ASP A 318 -18.45 3.26 2.80
C ASP A 318 -19.77 2.87 2.09
N SER A 319 -20.27 3.73 1.19
CA SER A 319 -21.40 3.40 0.32
C SER A 319 -21.05 2.41 -0.79
N ASP A 320 -19.83 2.47 -1.37
CA ASP A 320 -19.34 1.42 -2.28
C ASP A 320 -19.21 0.09 -1.53
N LEU A 321 -18.66 0.12 -0.31
CA LEU A 321 -18.55 -1.03 0.58
C LEU A 321 -19.91 -1.68 0.82
N CYS A 322 -20.90 -0.90 1.26
CA CYS A 322 -22.27 -1.38 1.49
C CYS A 322 -22.92 -1.95 0.21
N LEU A 323 -22.68 -1.34 -0.96
CA LEU A 323 -23.19 -1.86 -2.24
C LEU A 323 -22.52 -3.17 -2.65
N ASN A 324 -21.22 -3.32 -2.42
CA ASN A 324 -20.49 -4.57 -2.67
C ASN A 324 -21.02 -5.69 -1.78
N VAL A 325 -21.18 -5.44 -0.47
CA VAL A 325 -21.78 -6.38 0.49
C VAL A 325 -23.17 -6.81 0.03
N ASN A 326 -24.07 -5.84 -0.18
CA ASN A 326 -25.46 -6.11 -0.53
C ASN A 326 -25.61 -6.95 -1.80
N LYS A 327 -24.85 -6.63 -2.84
CA LYS A 327 -24.95 -7.34 -4.12
C LYS A 327 -24.33 -8.72 -4.07
N CYS A 328 -23.26 -8.92 -3.30
CA CYS A 328 -22.68 -10.24 -3.12
C CYS A 328 -23.60 -11.15 -2.30
N GLU A 329 -24.13 -10.66 -1.17
CA GLU A 329 -25.06 -11.38 -0.30
C GLU A 329 -26.38 -11.71 -1.02
N ALA A 330 -26.91 -10.79 -1.84
CA ALA A 330 -28.11 -11.04 -2.66
C ALA A 330 -27.93 -12.17 -3.70
N LEU A 331 -26.68 -12.50 -4.05
CA LEU A 331 -26.32 -13.62 -4.92
C LEU A 331 -25.96 -14.89 -4.13
N GLY A 332 -26.12 -14.88 -2.81
CA GLY A 332 -25.88 -16.02 -1.92
C GLY A 332 -24.40 -16.27 -1.59
N MET A 333 -23.54 -15.24 -1.68
CA MET A 333 -22.15 -15.29 -1.27
C MET A 333 -22.00 -14.62 0.10
N SER A 334 -21.32 -15.27 1.03
CA SER A 334 -21.02 -14.68 2.34
C SER A 334 -19.90 -13.65 2.22
N THR A 335 -20.05 -12.53 2.91
CA THR A 335 -19.11 -11.41 2.87
C THR A 335 -18.44 -11.19 4.23
N VAL A 336 -17.15 -10.84 4.19
CA VAL A 336 -16.38 -10.36 5.34
C VAL A 336 -15.73 -9.04 4.93
N VAL A 337 -15.92 -8.01 5.74
CA VAL A 337 -15.35 -6.68 5.52
C VAL A 337 -14.15 -6.49 6.44
N ILE A 338 -13.10 -5.89 5.89
CA ILE A 338 -11.97 -5.33 6.63
C ILE A 338 -11.89 -3.85 6.27
N ALA A 339 -12.09 -2.97 7.25
CA ALA A 339 -12.10 -1.52 7.07
C ALA A 339 -11.77 -0.83 8.39
N ASP A 340 -11.46 0.45 8.34
CA ASP A 340 -11.28 1.26 9.53
C ASP A 340 -12.58 1.93 9.98
N GLU A 341 -12.49 2.74 11.03
CA GLU A 341 -13.64 3.45 11.59
C GLU A 341 -13.32 4.93 11.78
N ALA A 342 -14.28 5.80 11.42
CA ALA A 342 -14.27 7.23 11.68
C ALA A 342 -15.23 7.60 12.83
N SER A 343 -15.00 7.00 14.00
CA SER A 343 -15.91 7.07 15.16
C SER A 343 -15.73 8.33 16.03
N GLY A 344 -14.96 9.33 15.57
CA GLY A 344 -14.64 10.54 16.32
C GLY A 344 -13.61 10.31 17.42
N THR A 345 -13.06 11.40 17.98
CA THR A 345 -11.92 11.33 18.92
C THR A 345 -12.20 10.58 20.22
N ASP A 346 -13.47 10.42 20.61
CA ASP A 346 -13.91 9.65 21.77
C ASP A 346 -14.39 8.23 21.42
N GLY A 347 -14.40 7.87 20.13
CA GLY A 347 -14.84 6.58 19.61
C GLY A 347 -16.34 6.30 19.77
N ALA A 348 -17.17 7.33 20.02
CA ALA A 348 -18.59 7.15 20.35
C ALA A 348 -19.53 7.33 19.15
N SER A 349 -19.03 7.77 17.99
CA SER A 349 -19.83 7.94 16.78
C SER A 349 -20.00 6.62 16.03
N GLN A 350 -20.94 6.59 15.08
CA GLN A 350 -21.05 5.50 14.13
C GLN A 350 -19.73 5.40 13.33
N GLY A 351 -19.13 4.21 13.27
CA GLY A 351 -17.79 4.04 12.67
C GLY A 351 -17.74 4.22 11.17
N LEU A 352 -18.79 3.80 10.46
CA LEU A 352 -18.94 4.01 9.02
C LEU A 352 -20.00 5.08 8.75
N ALA A 353 -19.82 5.89 7.71
CA ALA A 353 -20.79 6.86 7.24
C ALA A 353 -22.03 6.22 6.59
N ASP A 354 -21.89 5.00 6.05
CA ASP A 354 -22.99 4.18 5.54
C ASP A 354 -22.95 2.80 6.19
N ALA A 355 -24.12 2.16 6.34
CA ALA A 355 -24.23 0.85 6.96
C ALA A 355 -25.38 0.05 6.36
N THR A 356 -25.23 -1.27 6.38
CA THR A 356 -26.23 -2.17 5.80
C THR A 356 -26.42 -3.42 6.66
N PRO A 357 -27.67 -3.90 6.89
CA PRO A 357 -27.91 -5.04 7.77
C PRO A 357 -27.35 -6.37 7.24
N GLN A 358 -26.96 -6.41 5.96
CA GLN A 358 -26.28 -7.54 5.32
C GLN A 358 -24.81 -7.66 5.73
N MET A 359 -24.20 -6.58 6.24
CA MET A 359 -22.82 -6.59 6.71
C MET A 359 -22.77 -7.19 8.12
N THR A 360 -22.68 -8.52 8.20
CA THR A 360 -22.72 -9.25 9.47
C THR A 360 -21.35 -9.70 9.97
N ALA A 361 -20.29 -9.49 9.19
CA ALA A 361 -18.92 -9.81 9.55
C ALA A 361 -17.99 -8.64 9.16
N PHE A 362 -17.57 -7.88 10.16
CA PHE A 362 -16.72 -6.70 10.02
C PHE A 362 -15.50 -6.85 10.93
N VAL A 363 -14.31 -6.63 10.37
CA VAL A 363 -13.03 -6.65 11.07
C VAL A 363 -12.49 -5.22 11.04
N SER A 364 -12.55 -4.56 12.19
CA SER A 364 -12.08 -3.18 12.34
C SER A 364 -10.55 -3.10 12.36
N CYS A 365 -10.00 -2.17 11.57
CA CYS A 365 -8.60 -1.77 11.60
C CYS A 365 -8.32 -0.61 12.58
N GLY A 366 -9.31 -0.19 13.38
CA GLY A 366 -9.17 0.83 14.41
C GLY A 366 -9.81 2.18 14.05
N ASN A 367 -9.80 3.11 15.00
CA ASN A 367 -10.41 4.44 14.84
C ASN A 367 -9.39 5.46 14.29
N VAL A 368 -9.67 6.05 13.14
CA VAL A 368 -8.77 7.04 12.49
C VAL A 368 -8.62 8.32 13.32
N ASN A 369 -9.63 8.67 14.12
CA ASN A 369 -9.68 9.94 14.87
C ASN A 369 -9.03 9.88 16.25
N GLU A 370 -8.44 8.75 16.66
CA GLU A 370 -7.80 8.66 17.97
C GLU A 370 -6.64 9.66 18.07
N MET A 371 -6.64 10.50 19.11
CA MET A 371 -5.60 11.50 19.31
C MET A 371 -4.34 10.90 19.92
N LEU A 372 -3.18 11.27 19.38
CA LEU A 372 -1.88 10.82 19.82
C LEU A 372 -0.94 12.01 20.03
N GLU A 373 -0.25 12.02 21.17
CA GLU A 373 0.89 12.90 21.41
C GLU A 373 2.19 12.19 21.00
N VAL A 374 2.97 12.84 20.14
CA VAL A 374 4.26 12.35 19.65
C VAL A 374 5.38 13.32 19.99
N PRO A 375 6.55 12.83 20.45
CA PRO A 375 7.64 13.70 20.87
C PRO A 375 8.32 14.40 19.67
N ALA A 376 9.13 15.41 19.96
CA ALA A 376 10.07 15.96 19.00
C ALA A 376 11.13 14.93 18.60
N MET A 377 11.48 14.88 17.31
CA MET A 377 12.57 14.04 16.81
C MET A 377 13.85 14.86 16.62
N LYS A 378 15.01 14.24 16.87
CA LYS A 378 16.32 14.89 16.70
C LYS A 378 16.59 15.28 15.25
N LYS A 379 16.02 14.53 14.30
CA LYS A 379 16.15 14.75 12.86
C LYS A 379 14.78 14.69 12.22
N VAL A 380 14.53 15.61 11.29
CA VAL A 380 13.38 15.58 10.39
C VAL A 380 13.92 15.45 8.97
N ILE A 381 13.35 14.52 8.20
CA ILE A 381 13.60 14.35 6.78
C ILE A 381 12.35 14.83 6.03
N GLY A 382 12.49 15.91 5.28
CA GLY A 382 11.41 16.60 4.57
C GLY A 382 10.93 17.88 5.26
N PHE A 383 9.62 18.14 5.24
CA PHE A 383 8.97 19.42 5.54
C PHE A 383 8.00 19.26 6.72
N ILE A 384 8.43 19.57 7.94
CA ILE A 384 7.62 19.37 9.16
C ILE A 384 6.36 20.22 9.19
N GLU A 385 6.42 21.40 8.58
CA GLU A 385 5.33 22.35 8.45
C GLU A 385 4.13 21.78 7.70
N SER A 386 4.33 20.73 6.89
CA SER A 386 3.24 20.03 6.21
C SER A 386 2.20 19.47 7.17
N ILE A 387 2.55 19.20 8.44
CA ILE A 387 1.58 18.71 9.43
C ILE A 387 0.39 19.65 9.62
N ALA A 388 0.56 20.95 9.38
CA ALA A 388 -0.51 21.93 9.44
C ALA A 388 -1.61 21.71 8.39
N HIS A 389 -1.31 20.92 7.37
CA HIS A 389 -2.18 20.69 6.24
C HIS A 389 -2.57 19.24 6.08
N VAL A 390 -1.98 18.29 6.82
CA VAL A 390 -2.27 16.86 6.78
C VAL A 390 -3.58 16.52 7.47
N SER A 391 -4.35 15.55 6.95
CA SER A 391 -5.53 14.99 7.62
C SER A 391 -5.17 14.47 9.03
N GLY A 392 -5.97 14.85 10.03
CA GLY A 392 -5.67 14.63 11.46
C GLY A 392 -4.68 15.62 12.08
N GLY A 393 -4.13 16.54 11.29
CA GLY A 393 -3.24 17.61 11.71
C GLY A 393 -3.90 18.99 11.59
N ALA A 394 -3.30 19.96 12.28
CA ALA A 394 -3.71 21.36 12.24
C ALA A 394 -2.50 22.27 12.45
N ALA A 395 -2.64 23.57 12.19
CA ALA A 395 -1.54 24.53 12.38
C ALA A 395 -0.99 24.51 13.81
N GLU A 396 -1.86 24.27 14.79
CA GLU A 396 -1.57 24.10 16.21
C GLU A 396 -1.01 22.73 16.59
N SER A 397 -1.04 21.74 15.69
CA SER A 397 -0.51 20.41 15.97
C SER A 397 1.00 20.44 16.22
N LEU A 398 1.75 21.29 15.52
CA LEU A 398 3.19 21.44 15.73
C LEU A 398 3.47 22.39 16.90
N ARG A 399 3.98 21.86 18.00
CA ARG A 399 4.32 22.65 19.19
C ARG A 399 5.71 23.32 19.04
N PRO A 400 5.98 24.40 19.79
CA PRO A 400 7.27 25.11 19.71
C PRO A 400 8.51 24.27 20.05
N ASP A 401 8.34 23.18 20.81
CA ASP A 401 9.41 22.24 21.15
C ASP A 401 9.63 21.14 20.08
N GLY A 402 8.83 21.13 19.01
CA GLY A 402 8.86 20.15 17.92
C GLY A 402 8.02 18.89 18.16
N SER A 403 7.38 18.75 19.32
CA SER A 403 6.39 17.69 19.56
C SER A 403 5.10 17.96 18.78
N MET A 404 4.28 16.93 18.57
CA MET A 404 2.99 17.08 17.89
C MET A 404 1.84 16.43 18.65
N TYR A 405 0.65 16.99 18.50
CA TYR A 405 -0.62 16.39 18.94
C TYR A 405 -1.55 16.31 17.73
N VAL A 406 -1.83 15.07 17.30
CA VAL A 406 -2.43 14.76 15.99
C VAL A 406 -3.34 13.54 16.11
N GLU A 407 -4.27 13.36 15.19
CA GLU A 407 -5.02 12.11 15.07
C GLU A 407 -4.13 11.00 14.45
N LEU A 408 -4.47 9.73 14.69
CA LEU A 408 -3.85 8.60 14.00
C LEU A 408 -3.91 8.74 12.48
N GLN A 409 -4.92 9.47 12.00
CA GLN A 409 -5.10 9.87 10.62
C GLN A 409 -3.86 10.48 9.94
N SER A 410 -2.97 11.14 10.70
CA SER A 410 -1.75 11.75 10.16
C SER A 410 -0.56 10.79 10.01
N ILE A 411 -0.69 9.54 10.48
CA ILE A 411 0.38 8.54 10.50
C ILE A 411 0.20 7.57 9.35
N ILE A 412 1.25 7.36 8.56
CA ILE A 412 1.18 6.52 7.36
C ILE A 412 0.88 5.05 7.71
N GLY A 413 -0.25 4.54 7.22
CA GLY A 413 -0.69 3.15 7.37
C GLY A 413 -1.22 2.77 8.75
N SER A 414 -1.54 3.75 9.62
CA SER A 414 -1.95 3.49 11.00
C SER A 414 -3.28 2.74 11.15
N THR A 415 -4.20 2.91 10.20
CA THR A 415 -5.50 2.22 10.12
C THR A 415 -5.68 1.44 8.82
N CYS A 416 -4.58 1.08 8.13
CA CYS A 416 -4.64 0.48 6.79
C CYS A 416 -5.57 -0.75 6.74
N GLU A 417 -6.53 -0.66 5.84
CA GLU A 417 -7.74 -1.47 5.76
C GLU A 417 -7.56 -2.81 5.06
N THR A 418 -6.32 -3.10 4.66
CA THR A 418 -5.90 -4.46 4.32
C THR A 418 -5.63 -5.30 5.57
N GLY A 419 -5.58 -4.71 6.78
CA GLY A 419 -5.36 -5.43 8.04
C GLY A 419 -3.89 -5.56 8.43
N PHE A 420 -3.03 -4.67 7.94
CA PHE A 420 -1.58 -4.68 8.22
C PHE A 420 -1.20 -4.21 9.62
N ASN A 421 -2.06 -3.41 10.23
CA ASN A 421 -1.80 -2.80 11.51
C ASN A 421 -2.09 -3.77 12.67
N LYS A 422 -1.80 -3.32 13.90
CA LYS A 422 -2.11 -4.06 15.13
C LYS A 422 -3.20 -3.39 15.94
N SER A 423 -3.96 -2.53 15.29
CA SER A 423 -5.05 -1.74 15.86
C SER A 423 -6.38 -2.39 15.50
N GLY A 424 -7.36 -2.26 16.36
CA GLY A 424 -8.71 -2.73 16.09
C GLY A 424 -9.66 -2.15 17.13
N SER A 425 -10.90 -1.92 16.71
CA SER A 425 -11.97 -1.45 17.57
C SER A 425 -13.07 -2.51 17.68
N LEU A 426 -13.83 -2.47 18.77
CA LEU A 426 -15.05 -3.26 18.86
C LEU A 426 -16.12 -2.55 18.02
N TRP A 427 -16.44 -3.13 16.87
CA TRP A 427 -17.56 -2.68 16.06
C TRP A 427 -18.87 -2.98 16.80
N VAL A 428 -19.69 -1.95 17.03
CA VAL A 428 -20.96 -2.02 17.80
C VAL A 428 -22.16 -1.81 16.90
#